data_AF-F3GN95-F1
#
_entry.id   AF-F3GN95-F1
#
_cell.length_a   1.000
_cell.length_b   1.000
_cell.length_c   1.000
_cell.angle_alpha   90.00
_cell.angle_beta   90.00
_cell.angle_gamma   90.00
#
_symmetry.space_group_name_H-M   'P 1'
#
loop_
_entity.id
_entity.type
_entity.pdbx_description
1 polymer ?
#
loop_
_entity_poly.entity_id
_entity_poly.type
_entity_poly.pdbx_seq_one_letter_code
_entity_poly.pdbx_strand_id
1 'polypeptide(L)'
;DLPRPDCLIPVPLAIKRLRQRGYNQAAMLAGWLGKQLQLPVDEEHVLRSRETTAQQGLDAKARKRNLRGIVSYDLQNNLNTAKTLEHPEYGM
;
A
#
# COMPACT_ATOMS: atom_id res chain seq x y z
N ASP A 1 7.21 -13.25 -20.06
CA ASP A 1 6.17 -13.15 -19.01
C ASP A 1 6.68 -12.43 -17.78
N LEU A 2 5.79 -11.73 -17.07
CA LEU A 2 6.12 -11.07 -15.80
C LEU A 2 5.88 -12.04 -14.64
N PRO A 3 6.74 -12.05 -13.60
CA PRO A 3 6.54 -12.90 -12.44
C PRO A 3 5.26 -12.52 -11.71
N ARG A 4 4.62 -13.52 -11.09
CA ARG A 4 3.46 -13.30 -10.24
C ARG A 4 3.90 -12.56 -8.98
N PRO A 5 3.20 -11.50 -8.55
CA PRO A 5 3.52 -10.81 -7.31
C PRO A 5 3.15 -11.65 -6.08
N ASP A 6 3.91 -11.52 -5.01
CA ASP A 6 3.70 -12.23 -3.74
C ASP A 6 2.58 -11.61 -2.89
N CYS A 7 2.35 -10.30 -2.99
CA CYS A 7 1.34 -9.58 -2.21
C CYS A 7 0.82 -8.33 -2.91
N LEU A 8 -0.30 -7.82 -2.40
CA LEU A 8 -0.84 -6.50 -2.76
C LEU A 8 -0.65 -5.54 -1.60
N ILE A 9 -0.08 -4.36 -1.88
CA ILE A 9 0.09 -3.31 -0.88
C ILE A 9 -0.71 -2.07 -1.32
N PRO A 10 -1.91 -1.82 -0.76
CA PRO A 10 -2.65 -0.61 -1.06
C PRO A 10 -1.92 0.62 -0.54
N VAL A 11 -1.94 1.69 -1.34
CA VAL A 11 -1.37 2.97 -0.91
C VAL A 11 -2.21 3.54 0.25
N PRO A 12 -1.59 3.90 1.39
CA PRO A 12 -2.30 4.45 2.53
C PRO A 12 -2.90 5.83 2.23
N LEU A 13 -4.14 6.01 2.68
CA LEU A 13 -4.83 7.29 2.63
C LEU A 13 -4.36 8.19 3.79
N ALA A 14 -4.29 9.49 3.54
CA ALA A 14 -3.93 10.45 4.59
C ALA A 14 -5.00 10.48 5.70
N ILE A 15 -4.58 10.59 6.96
CA ILE A 15 -5.47 10.42 8.13
C ILE A 15 -6.67 11.37 8.07
N LYS A 16 -6.46 12.64 7.69
CA LYS A 16 -7.58 13.60 7.58
C LYS A 16 -8.59 13.16 6.53
N ARG A 17 -8.09 12.67 5.38
CA ARG A 17 -8.94 12.17 4.29
C ARG A 17 -9.65 10.87 4.68
N LEU A 18 -8.99 9.98 5.41
CA LEU A 18 -9.59 8.75 5.91
C LEU A 18 -10.74 9.07 6.86
N ARG A 19 -10.55 10.03 7.79
CA ARG A 19 -11.62 10.49 8.70
C ARG A 19 -12.78 11.16 7.96
N GLN A 20 -12.50 11.99 6.95
CA GLN A 20 -13.54 12.65 6.17
C GLN A 20 -14.37 11.68 5.33
N ARG A 21 -13.69 10.68 4.75
CA ARG A 21 -14.29 9.77 3.76
C ARG A 21 -14.82 8.47 4.36
N GLY A 22 -14.30 8.05 5.51
CA GLY A 22 -14.67 6.82 6.21
C GLY A 22 -14.01 5.54 5.67
N TYR A 23 -13.28 5.60 4.55
CA TYR A 23 -12.65 4.43 3.93
C TYR A 23 -11.44 4.78 3.04
N ASN A 24 -10.55 3.80 2.84
CA ASN A 24 -9.46 3.86 1.84
C ASN A 24 -9.85 3.05 0.60
N GLN A 25 -10.10 3.73 -0.52
CA GLN A 25 -10.46 3.07 -1.79
C GLN A 25 -9.40 2.08 -2.28
N ALA A 26 -8.12 2.41 -2.10
CA ALA A 26 -7.05 1.52 -2.54
C ALA A 26 -7.09 0.21 -1.75
N ALA A 27 -7.33 0.29 -0.43
CA ALA A 27 -7.52 -0.87 0.41
C ALA A 27 -8.74 -1.70 0.01
N MET A 28 -9.88 -1.06 -0.26
CA MET A 28 -11.09 -1.76 -0.73
C MET A 28 -10.84 -2.54 -2.04
N LEU A 29 -10.18 -1.90 -3.00
CA LEU A 29 -9.82 -2.54 -4.27
C LEU A 29 -8.81 -3.67 -4.07
N ALA A 30 -7.79 -3.46 -3.22
CA ALA A 30 -6.81 -4.49 -2.90
C ALA A 30 -7.46 -5.69 -2.21
N GLY A 31 -8.39 -5.47 -1.27
CA GLY A 31 -9.14 -6.55 -0.63
C GLY A 31 -10.00 -7.36 -1.60
N TRP A 32 -10.66 -6.70 -2.56
CA TRP A 32 -11.41 -7.40 -3.60
C TRP A 32 -10.48 -8.18 -4.55
N LEU A 33 -9.42 -7.54 -5.05
CA LEU A 33 -8.43 -8.16 -5.93
C LEU A 33 -7.68 -9.31 -5.26
N GLY A 34 -7.26 -9.14 -4.00
CA GLY A 34 -6.52 -10.15 -3.23
C GLY A 34 -7.33 -11.43 -3.08
N LYS A 35 -8.65 -11.33 -2.87
CA LYS A 35 -9.54 -12.51 -2.88
C LYS A 35 -9.60 -13.19 -4.24
N GLN A 36 -9.76 -12.44 -5.32
CA GLN A 36 -9.84 -12.99 -6.69
C GLN A 36 -8.51 -13.60 -7.13
N LEU A 37 -7.41 -12.99 -6.72
CA LEU A 37 -6.06 -13.42 -7.05
C LEU A 37 -5.47 -14.37 -6.02
N GLN A 38 -6.13 -14.68 -4.90
CA GLN A 38 -5.53 -15.47 -3.82
C GLN A 38 -4.17 -14.91 -3.37
N LEU A 39 -4.07 -13.58 -3.29
CA LEU A 39 -2.86 -12.89 -2.82
C LEU A 39 -3.12 -12.23 -1.47
N PRO A 40 -2.16 -12.28 -0.53
CA PRO A 40 -2.24 -11.52 0.71
C PRO A 40 -2.28 -10.01 0.41
N VAL A 41 -3.01 -9.29 1.26
CA VAL A 41 -3.12 -7.83 1.21
C VAL A 41 -2.50 -7.26 2.47
N ASP A 42 -1.49 -6.41 2.32
CA ASP A 42 -0.75 -5.80 3.42
C ASP A 42 -1.07 -4.30 3.50
N GLU A 43 -1.90 -3.92 4.47
CA GLU A 43 -2.31 -2.54 4.70
C GLU A 43 -1.44 -1.80 5.74
N GLU A 44 -0.48 -2.48 6.36
CA GLU A 44 0.17 -2.03 7.60
C GLU A 44 1.63 -1.58 7.38
N HIS A 45 2.36 -2.21 6.46
CA HIS A 45 3.80 -1.94 6.31
C HIS A 45 4.12 -0.73 5.45
N VAL A 46 3.13 -0.15 4.77
CA VAL A 46 3.31 1.09 4.02
C VAL A 46 2.60 2.22 4.74
N LEU A 47 3.40 3.17 5.20
CA LEU A 47 2.96 4.33 5.96
C LEU A 47 2.90 5.56 5.08
N ARG A 48 1.98 6.46 5.42
CA ARG A 48 1.92 7.80 4.84
C ARG A 48 2.45 8.82 5.85
N SER A 49 3.57 9.46 5.52
CA SER A 49 4.27 10.38 6.43
C SER A 49 3.58 11.74 6.59
N ARG A 50 2.83 12.21 5.57
CA ARG A 50 2.20 13.54 5.60
C ARG A 50 0.96 13.69 4.72
N GLU A 51 0.18 14.70 5.07
CA GLU A 51 -0.93 15.22 4.26
C GLU A 51 -0.41 15.89 2.98
N THR A 52 -1.19 15.81 1.90
CA THR A 52 -0.87 16.43 0.62
C THR A 52 -2.09 17.13 0.05
N THR A 53 -1.88 18.19 -0.73
CA THR A 53 -2.95 18.84 -1.50
C THR A 53 -3.62 17.83 -2.43
N ALA A 54 -4.89 18.04 -2.77
CA ALA A 54 -5.57 17.18 -3.75
C ALA A 54 -4.78 17.19 -5.07
N GLN A 55 -4.64 16.00 -5.68
CA GLN A 55 -3.96 15.85 -6.96
C GLN A 55 -4.80 16.41 -8.12
N GLN A 56 -6.12 16.54 -7.93
CA GLN A 56 -7.04 17.16 -8.88
C GLN A 56 -6.64 18.63 -9.10
N GLY A 57 -6.55 19.03 -10.37
CA GLY A 57 -6.14 20.39 -10.75
C GLY A 57 -4.62 20.64 -10.73
N LEU A 58 -3.79 19.68 -10.32
CA LEU A 58 -2.33 19.81 -10.39
C LEU A 58 -1.78 19.35 -11.75
N ASP A 59 -0.83 20.10 -12.30
CA ASP A 59 -0.04 19.67 -13.45
C ASP A 59 0.88 18.47 -13.10
N ALA A 60 1.45 17.81 -14.11
CA ALA A 60 2.28 16.62 -13.89
C ALA A 60 3.50 16.86 -12.96
N LYS A 61 4.13 18.04 -13.01
CA LYS A 61 5.31 18.38 -12.19
C LYS A 61 4.89 18.63 -10.74
N ALA A 62 3.78 19.33 -10.54
CA ALA A 62 3.16 19.57 -9.25
C ALA A 62 2.67 18.26 -8.63
N ARG A 63 2.03 17.38 -9.40
CA ARG A 63 1.63 16.03 -8.96
C ARG A 63 2.82 15.23 -8.44
N LYS A 64 3.90 15.15 -9.22
CA LYS A 64 5.13 14.43 -8.83
C LYS A 64 5.76 15.01 -7.56
N ARG A 65 5.81 16.34 -7.43
CA ARG A 65 6.34 16.99 -6.23
C ARG A 65 5.46 16.73 -5.01
N ASN A 66 4.14 16.81 -5.19
CA ASN A 66 3.15 16.58 -4.15
C ASN A 66 3.17 15.12 -3.65
N LEU A 67 3.61 14.15 -4.47
CA LEU A 67 3.79 12.74 -4.08
C LEU A 67 5.20 12.39 -3.58
N ARG A 68 6.16 13.34 -3.58
CA ARG A 68 7.55 12.99 -3.24
C ARG A 68 7.69 12.74 -1.74
N GLY A 69 8.16 11.54 -1.37
CA GLY A 69 8.49 11.15 0.00
C GLY A 69 7.29 11.06 0.95
N ILE A 70 6.07 10.96 0.41
CA ILE A 70 4.85 10.92 1.22
C ILE A 70 4.49 9.51 1.69
N VAL A 71 5.03 8.50 1.03
CA VAL A 71 4.80 7.09 1.30
C VAL A 71 6.16 6.47 1.58
N SER A 72 6.23 5.70 2.67
CA SER A 72 7.42 5.02 3.13
C SER A 72 7.07 3.61 3.57
N TYR A 73 8.02 2.69 3.45
CA TYR A 73 7.90 1.35 3.99
C TYR A 73 8.46 1.33 5.41
N ASP A 74 7.74 0.70 6.34
CA ASP A 74 8.20 0.49 7.71
C ASP A 74 9.08 -0.76 7.78
N LEU A 75 10.40 -0.54 7.87
CA LEU A 75 11.38 -1.61 8.02
C LEU A 75 11.40 -2.22 9.44
N GLN A 76 10.81 -1.55 10.45
CA GLN A 76 10.94 -1.97 11.85
C GLN A 76 9.92 -3.07 12.25
N ASN A 77 8.80 -3.19 11.55
CA ASN A 77 7.85 -4.31 11.73
C ASN A 77 8.25 -5.61 10.99
N ASN A 78 9.37 -5.60 10.26
CA ASN A 78 9.77 -6.66 9.33
C ASN A 78 10.46 -7.88 9.99
N LEU A 79 10.43 -8.04 11.32
CA LEU A 79 10.94 -9.26 11.97
C LEU A 79 9.85 -10.31 12.24
N ASN A 80 8.57 -9.93 12.20
CA ASN A 80 7.47 -10.84 12.55
C ASN A 80 6.61 -11.26 11.35
N THR A 81 6.51 -10.46 10.29
CA THR A 81 5.65 -10.77 9.13
C THR A 81 6.36 -11.58 8.04
N ALA A 82 7.68 -11.42 7.89
CA ALA A 82 8.49 -12.21 6.95
C ALA A 82 8.52 -13.71 7.30
N LYS A 83 8.11 -14.10 8.51
CA LYS A 83 7.94 -15.50 8.93
C LYS A 83 6.59 -16.12 8.54
N THR A 84 5.60 -15.33 8.12
CA THR A 84 4.25 -15.84 7.82
C THR A 84 4.01 -16.04 6.32
N LEU A 85 4.91 -15.56 5.47
CA LEU A 85 4.96 -15.96 4.07
C LEU A 85 5.87 -17.18 3.95
N GLU A 86 5.42 -18.32 4.47
CA GLU A 86 6.02 -19.60 4.12
C GLU A 86 5.80 -19.81 2.61
N HIS A 87 6.83 -19.51 1.83
CA HIS A 87 6.88 -19.83 0.41
C HIS A 87 7.11 -21.35 0.32
N PRO A 88 6.16 -22.16 -0.17
CA PRO A 88 6.28 -23.63 -0.17
C PRO A 88 7.48 -24.14 -0.99
N GLU A 89 8.11 -23.29 -1.80
CA GLU A 89 9.28 -23.63 -2.60
C GLU A 89 10.63 -23.41 -1.88
N TYR A 90 10.63 -22.85 -0.66
CA TYR A 90 11.83 -22.67 0.17
C TYR A 90 11.54 -23.03 1.64
N GLY A 91 10.98 -24.21 1.88
CA GLY A 91 10.98 -24.87 3.19
C GLY A 91 12.00 -26.00 3.19
N MET A 92 12.86 -26.04 4.21
CA MET A 92 13.58 -27.27 4.58
C MET A 92 12.59 -28.35 5.04
#